data_AF-A0A955WWU1-F1
#
_entry.id   AF-A0A955WWU1-F1
#
_cell.length_a   1.000
_cell.length_b   1.000
_cell.length_c   1.000
_cell.angle_alpha   90.00
_cell.angle_beta   90.00
_cell.angle_gamma   90.00
#
_symmetry.space_group_name_H-M   'P 1'
#
loop_
_entity.id
_entity.type
_entity.pdbx_description
1 polymer ?
#
loop_
_entity_poly.entity_id
_entity_poly.type
_entity_poly.pdbx_seq_one_letter_code
_entity_poly.pdbx_strand_id
1 'polypeptide(L)'
;VFPAHGSGVGIGLVAARQLADAALAGHDPGGVATTWAYQAAFQRRWGGLLAAYDLFRRGSQGLTGDEADRLMAAGVLSASNSRAALEQRLVLPKARELPRLVAGLVEHRALSRRLGAGVARAPAALALYARYPLRPDPRGLARWSARIAAVFDEAPDLR
;
A
#
# COMPACT_ATOMS: atom_id res chain seq x y z
N VAL A 1 4.68 -9.12 -2.93
CA VAL A 1 3.35 -9.58 -3.39
C VAL A 1 2.32 -8.48 -3.19
N PHE A 2 1.19 -8.50 -3.89
CA PHE A 2 0.12 -7.53 -3.65
C PHE A 2 -0.70 -7.91 -2.41
N PRO A 3 -0.75 -7.10 -1.33
CA PRO A 3 -1.25 -7.58 -0.04
C PRO A 3 -2.72 -7.98 -0.01
N ALA A 4 -3.58 -7.33 -0.80
CA ALA A 4 -5.03 -7.56 -0.73
C ALA A 4 -5.44 -8.97 -1.20
N HIS A 5 -4.73 -9.56 -2.17
CA HIS A 5 -5.12 -10.82 -2.81
C HIS A 5 -3.93 -11.79 -3.01
N GLY A 6 -2.76 -11.49 -2.43
CA GLY A 6 -1.60 -12.38 -2.39
C GLY A 6 -0.86 -12.61 -3.71
N SER A 7 -1.32 -12.08 -4.84
CA SER A 7 -0.67 -12.34 -6.13
C SER A 7 0.69 -11.65 -6.21
N GLY A 8 1.72 -12.45 -6.51
CA GLY A 8 3.11 -12.00 -6.60
C GLY A 8 3.65 -11.86 -8.02
N VAL A 9 3.05 -12.56 -8.98
CA VAL A 9 3.63 -12.73 -10.33
C VAL A 9 3.79 -11.38 -11.03
N GLY A 10 2.71 -10.60 -11.15
CA GLY A 10 2.74 -9.32 -11.87
C GLY A 10 3.74 -8.32 -11.27
N ILE A 11 3.65 -8.07 -9.96
CA ILE A 11 4.55 -7.14 -9.27
C ILE A 11 6.00 -7.64 -9.25
N GLY A 12 6.21 -8.97 -9.23
CA GLY A 12 7.52 -9.60 -9.32
C GLY A 12 8.18 -9.40 -10.69
N LEU A 13 7.42 -9.57 -11.79
CA LEU A 13 7.91 -9.28 -13.14
C LEU A 13 8.26 -7.80 -13.32
N VAL A 14 7.44 -6.90 -12.76
CA VAL A 14 7.70 -5.46 -12.75
C VAL A 14 8.97 -5.11 -11.96
N ALA A 15 9.20 -5.76 -10.81
CA ALA A 15 10.41 -5.59 -10.03
C ALA A 15 11.65 -6.10 -10.80
N ALA A 16 11.56 -7.30 -11.39
CA ALA A 16 12.63 -7.89 -12.19
C ALA A 16 13.02 -7.01 -13.37
N ARG A 17 12.03 -6.46 -14.10
CA ARG A 17 12.29 -5.52 -15.19
C ARG A 17 13.01 -4.26 -14.72
N GLN A 18 12.53 -3.62 -13.65
CA GLN A 18 13.17 -2.42 -13.11
C GLN A 18 14.59 -2.68 -12.62
N LEU A 19 14.85 -3.84 -12.03
CA LEU A 19 16.20 -4.23 -11.62
C LEU A 19 17.11 -4.41 -12.84
N ALA A 20 16.64 -5.08 -13.89
CA ALA A 20 17.38 -5.25 -15.13
C ALA A 20 17.69 -3.90 -15.79
N ASP A 21 16.72 -2.98 -15.83
CA ASP A 21 16.91 -1.62 -16.37
C ASP A 21 17.96 -0.84 -15.58
N ALA A 22 17.93 -0.91 -14.24
CA ALA A 22 18.94 -0.28 -13.40
C ALA A 22 20.33 -0.88 -13.63
N ALA A 23 20.43 -2.22 -13.71
CA ALA A 23 21.69 -2.93 -13.95
C ALA A 23 22.32 -2.58 -15.30
N LEU A 24 21.52 -2.43 -16.36
CA LEU A 24 21.99 -2.06 -17.70
C LEU A 24 22.40 -0.59 -17.81
N ALA A 25 21.83 0.30 -16.97
CA ALA A 25 22.17 1.72 -16.95
C ALA A 25 23.46 2.03 -16.17
N GLY A 26 23.91 1.11 -15.31
CA GLY A 26 25.10 1.27 -14.47
C GLY A 26 26.34 0.54 -15.03
N HIS A 27 27.51 0.89 -14.49
CA HIS A 27 28.77 0.20 -14.82
C HIS A 27 29.02 -1.02 -13.92
N ASP A 28 28.43 -1.03 -12.72
CA ASP A 28 28.50 -2.11 -11.75
C ASP A 28 27.08 -2.57 -11.40
N PRO A 29 26.60 -3.69 -11.97
CA PRO A 29 25.25 -4.24 -11.71
C PRO A 29 24.97 -4.55 -10.23
N GLY A 30 26.01 -4.89 -9.46
CA GLY A 30 25.91 -5.21 -8.04
C GLY A 30 26.14 -4.01 -7.12
N GLY A 31 26.59 -2.89 -7.68
CA GLY A 31 27.01 -1.72 -6.93
C GLY A 31 25.87 -1.07 -6.14
N VAL A 32 26.22 -0.39 -5.04
CA VAL A 32 25.27 0.32 -4.18
C VAL A 32 24.45 1.34 -4.96
N ALA A 33 25.07 2.06 -5.90
CA ALA A 33 24.36 3.04 -6.71
C ALA A 33 23.25 2.40 -7.57
N THR A 34 23.55 1.26 -8.20
CA THR A 34 22.64 0.51 -9.08
C THR A 34 21.47 -0.08 -8.30
N THR A 35 21.78 -0.79 -7.21
CA THR A 35 20.77 -1.42 -6.35
C THR A 35 19.89 -0.37 -5.66
N TRP A 36 20.46 0.78 -5.28
CA TRP A 36 19.69 1.90 -4.74
C TRP A 36 18.77 2.54 -5.78
N ALA A 37 19.23 2.72 -7.02
CA ALA A 37 18.42 3.28 -8.08
C ALA A 37 17.18 2.41 -8.35
N TYR A 38 17.36 1.09 -8.44
CA TYR A 38 16.28 0.11 -8.51
C TYR A 38 15.31 0.25 -7.32
N GLN A 39 15.84 0.22 -6.09
CA GLN A 39 15.03 0.27 -4.88
C GLN A 39 14.22 1.55 -4.80
N ALA A 40 14.84 2.71 -5.05
CA ALA A 40 14.18 4.00 -5.02
C ALA A 40 13.08 4.11 -6.08
N ALA A 41 13.34 3.65 -7.32
CA ALA A 41 12.34 3.64 -8.37
C ALA A 41 11.13 2.76 -7.99
N PHE A 42 11.39 1.54 -7.53
CA PHE A 42 10.34 0.61 -7.14
C PHE A 42 9.51 1.15 -5.97
N GLN A 43 10.15 1.64 -4.91
CA GLN A 43 9.45 2.11 -3.72
C GLN A 43 8.62 3.37 -3.98
N ARG A 44 9.15 4.33 -4.75
CA ARG A 44 8.40 5.54 -5.07
C ARG A 44 7.22 5.27 -6.00
N ARG A 45 7.32 4.27 -6.87
CA ARG A 45 6.25 3.92 -7.81
C ARG A 45 5.20 3.00 -7.23
N TRP A 46 5.61 1.96 -6.49
CA TRP A 46 4.75 0.85 -6.08
C TRP A 46 4.65 0.70 -4.56
N GLY A 47 5.68 1.08 -3.81
CA GLY A 47 5.73 0.84 -2.37
C GLY A 47 4.56 1.49 -1.62
N GLY A 48 4.17 2.71 -1.99
CA GLY A 48 3.03 3.39 -1.36
C GLY A 48 1.70 2.69 -1.60
N LEU A 49 1.46 2.19 -2.82
CA LEU A 49 0.29 1.39 -3.17
C LEU A 49 0.26 0.09 -2.36
N LEU A 50 1.38 -0.63 -2.34
CA LEU A 50 1.51 -1.89 -1.60
C LEU A 50 1.28 -1.66 -0.10
N ALA A 51 1.88 -0.62 0.48
CA ALA A 51 1.70 -0.28 1.88
C ALA A 51 0.25 0.09 2.22
N ALA A 52 -0.43 0.86 1.36
CA ALA A 52 -1.84 1.19 1.55
C ALA A 52 -2.72 -0.08 1.56
N TYR A 53 -2.44 -1.03 0.67
CA TYR A 53 -3.15 -2.31 0.65
C TYR A 53 -2.76 -3.25 1.79
N ASP A 54 -1.57 -3.14 2.36
CA ASP A 54 -1.20 -3.87 3.57
C ASP A 54 -1.98 -3.36 4.80
N LEU A 55 -2.14 -2.04 4.93
CA LEU A 55 -3.01 -1.44 5.95
C LEU A 55 -4.47 -1.91 5.80
N PHE A 56 -4.98 -1.98 4.57
CA PHE A 56 -6.29 -2.55 4.29
C PHE A 56 -6.37 -4.04 4.66
N ARG A 57 -5.37 -4.83 4.28
CA ARG A 57 -5.29 -6.27 4.62
C ARG A 57 -5.36 -6.46 6.14
N ARG A 58 -4.56 -5.73 6.92
CA ARG A 58 -4.57 -5.80 8.38
C ARG A 58 -5.92 -5.45 8.99
N GLY A 59 -6.60 -4.43 8.45
CA GLY A 59 -7.94 -4.04 8.91
C GLY A 59 -9.06 -5.01 8.52
N SER A 60 -8.88 -5.78 7.44
CA SER A 60 -9.90 -6.67 6.87
C SER A 60 -9.73 -8.16 7.24
N GLN A 61 -8.53 -8.60 7.61
CA GLN A 61 -8.23 -10.01 7.90
C GLN A 61 -9.04 -10.63 9.04
N GLY A 62 -9.54 -9.81 9.97
CA GLY A 62 -10.39 -10.26 11.08
C GLY A 62 -11.88 -10.17 10.81
N LEU A 63 -12.33 -9.92 9.57
CA LEU A 63 -13.75 -9.90 9.23
C LEU A 63 -14.29 -11.34 9.11
N THR A 64 -15.47 -11.59 9.67
CA THR A 64 -16.25 -12.79 9.33
C THR A 64 -16.92 -12.63 7.97
N GLY A 65 -17.43 -13.73 7.41
CA GLY A 65 -18.23 -13.70 6.18
C GLY A 65 -19.42 -12.75 6.29
N ASP A 66 -20.23 -12.90 7.35
CA ASP A 66 -21.39 -12.03 7.61
C ASP A 66 -21.04 -10.55 7.75
N GLU A 67 -19.90 -10.23 8.39
CA GLU A 67 -19.44 -8.85 8.52
C GLU A 67 -18.99 -8.27 7.17
N ALA A 68 -18.31 -9.07 6.35
CA ALA A 68 -17.92 -8.69 4.99
C ALA A 68 -19.17 -8.45 4.12
N ASP A 69 -20.16 -9.35 4.17
CA ASP A 69 -21.42 -9.23 3.43
C ASP A 69 -22.17 -7.95 3.80
N ARG A 70 -22.27 -7.62 5.10
CA ARG A 70 -22.88 -6.37 5.56
C ARG A 70 -22.17 -5.15 5.00
N LEU A 71 -20.83 -5.14 5.03
CA LEU A 71 -20.05 -4.01 4.51
C LEU A 71 -20.13 -3.88 2.98
N MET A 72 -20.24 -4.99 2.25
CA MET A 72 -20.49 -4.99 0.82
C MET A 72 -21.89 -4.48 0.50
N ALA A 73 -22.92 -4.97 1.20
CA ALA A 73 -24.31 -4.53 1.07
C ALA A 73 -24.46 -3.03 1.40
N ALA A 74 -23.76 -2.55 2.41
CA ALA A 74 -23.71 -1.14 2.78
C ALA A 74 -22.87 -0.26 1.83
N GLY A 75 -22.17 -0.85 0.87
CA GLY A 75 -21.33 -0.14 -0.10
C GLY A 75 -20.01 0.39 0.46
N VAL A 76 -19.59 -0.05 1.66
CA VAL A 76 -18.29 0.26 2.24
C VAL A 76 -17.18 -0.54 1.55
N LEU A 77 -17.43 -1.83 1.29
CA LEU A 77 -16.61 -2.70 0.44
C LEU A 77 -17.29 -2.86 -0.93
N SER A 78 -17.30 -1.78 -1.72
CA SER A 78 -18.00 -1.75 -3.00
C SER A 78 -17.36 -2.64 -4.07
N ALA A 79 -18.14 -3.00 -5.09
CA ALA A 79 -17.60 -3.65 -6.29
C ALA A 79 -16.51 -2.79 -6.98
N SER A 80 -16.64 -1.45 -6.92
CA SER A 80 -15.67 -0.52 -7.49
C SER A 80 -14.30 -0.60 -6.79
N ASN A 81 -14.27 -0.63 -5.46
CA ASN A 81 -13.01 -0.73 -4.71
C ASN A 81 -12.41 -2.13 -4.76
N SER A 82 -13.25 -3.16 -4.82
CA SER A 82 -12.82 -4.55 -4.97
C SER A 82 -12.16 -4.77 -6.33
N ARG A 83 -12.77 -4.23 -7.39
CA ARG A 83 -12.17 -4.22 -8.73
C ARG A 83 -10.84 -3.46 -8.74
N ALA A 84 -10.78 -2.30 -8.10
CA ALA A 84 -9.54 -1.52 -8.01
C ALA A 84 -8.40 -2.30 -7.33
N ALA A 85 -8.72 -3.05 -6.26
CA ALA A 85 -7.77 -3.93 -5.60
C ALA A 85 -7.26 -5.04 -6.53
N LEU A 86 -8.16 -5.68 -7.28
CA LEU A 86 -7.80 -6.71 -8.28
C LEU A 86 -6.94 -6.14 -9.42
N GLU A 87 -7.25 -4.93 -9.87
CA GLU A 87 -6.49 -4.21 -10.90
C GLU A 87 -5.19 -3.58 -10.36
N GLN A 88 -4.91 -3.71 -9.05
CA GLN A 88 -3.74 -3.12 -8.39
C GLN A 88 -3.67 -1.59 -8.52
N ARG A 89 -4.80 -0.91 -8.27
CA ARG A 89 -4.93 0.54 -8.40
C ARG A 89 -5.58 1.15 -7.17
N LEU A 90 -5.09 2.30 -6.73
CA LEU A 90 -5.86 3.15 -5.84
C LEU A 90 -6.94 3.85 -6.66
N VAL A 91 -8.20 3.58 -6.32
CA VAL A 91 -9.36 4.26 -6.92
C VAL A 91 -10.11 4.94 -5.79
N LEU A 92 -10.32 6.24 -5.95
CA LEU A 92 -11.22 6.98 -5.09
C LEU A 92 -12.67 6.59 -5.40
N PRO A 93 -13.54 6.50 -4.38
CA PRO A 93 -14.97 6.29 -4.60
C PRO A 93 -15.51 7.33 -5.59
N LYS A 94 -16.39 6.91 -6.50
CA LYS A 94 -17.05 7.84 -7.41
C LYS A 94 -17.97 8.76 -6.61
N ALA A 95 -18.17 10.01 -7.04
CA ALA A 95 -19.04 10.96 -6.34
C ALA A 95 -20.45 10.40 -6.05
N ARG A 96 -21.01 9.63 -6.99
CA ARG A 96 -22.31 8.93 -6.84
C ARG A 96 -22.33 7.81 -5.79
N GLU A 97 -21.17 7.28 -5.42
CA GLU A 97 -21.02 6.21 -4.43
C GLU A 97 -20.83 6.78 -3.01
N LEU A 98 -20.48 8.06 -2.89
CA LEU A 98 -20.21 8.72 -1.60
C LEU A 98 -21.40 8.70 -0.63
N PRO A 99 -22.66 9.01 -1.03
CA PRO A 99 -23.77 9.00 -0.09
C PRO A 99 -23.99 7.62 0.54
N ARG A 100 -23.90 6.56 -0.27
CA ARG A 100 -24.03 5.17 0.20
C ARG A 100 -22.88 4.77 1.10
N LEU A 101 -21.65 5.10 0.71
CA LEU A 101 -20.46 4.88 1.54
C LEU A 101 -20.61 5.57 2.91
N VAL A 102 -20.98 6.85 2.94
CA VAL A 102 -21.15 7.62 4.19
C VAL A 102 -22.26 7.02 5.05
N ALA A 103 -23.41 6.67 4.45
CA ALA A 103 -24.50 6.01 5.16
C ALA A 103 -24.04 4.66 5.76
N GLY A 104 -23.36 3.82 4.98
CA GLY A 104 -22.84 2.53 5.44
C GLY A 104 -21.79 2.64 6.55
N LEU A 105 -20.91 3.64 6.47
CA LEU A 105 -19.94 3.95 7.54
C LEU A 105 -20.64 4.36 8.85
N VAL A 106 -21.76 5.08 8.75
CA VAL A 106 -22.56 5.52 9.89
C VAL A 106 -23.41 4.40 10.47
N GLU A 107 -23.99 3.55 9.63
CA GLU A 107 -24.80 2.40 10.04
C GLU A 107 -23.94 1.32 10.70
N HIS A 108 -22.80 0.99 10.10
CA HIS A 108 -21.87 -0.04 10.59
C HIS A 108 -20.64 0.58 11.26
N ARG A 109 -20.84 1.57 12.14
CA ARG A 109 -19.74 2.31 12.81
C ARG A 109 -18.69 1.43 13.48
N ALA A 110 -19.11 0.38 14.19
CA ALA A 110 -18.17 -0.49 14.91
C ALA A 110 -17.26 -1.27 13.93
N LEU A 111 -17.86 -1.89 12.90
CA LEU A 111 -17.13 -2.61 11.85
C LEU A 111 -16.24 -1.67 11.04
N SER A 112 -16.77 -0.50 10.68
CA SER A 112 -16.07 0.52 9.91
C SER A 112 -14.88 1.11 10.66
N ARG A 113 -14.96 1.26 11.99
CA ARG A 113 -13.80 1.67 12.82
C ARG A 113 -12.72 0.60 12.83
N ARG A 114 -13.10 -0.68 12.91
CA ARG A 114 -12.16 -1.82 12.90
C ARG A 114 -11.37 -1.87 11.59
N LEU A 115 -12.05 -1.62 10.47
CA LEU A 115 -11.44 -1.46 9.14
C LEU A 115 -10.64 -0.15 9.00
N GLY A 116 -11.20 0.95 9.52
CA GLY A 116 -10.73 2.31 9.28
C GLY A 116 -9.46 2.71 10.03
N ALA A 117 -9.16 2.08 11.17
CA ALA A 117 -7.99 2.45 11.98
C ALA A 117 -6.65 2.31 11.21
N GLY A 118 -6.53 1.26 10.38
CA GLY A 118 -5.38 1.08 9.49
C GLY A 118 -5.48 1.91 8.21
N VAL A 119 -6.64 1.88 7.55
CA VAL A 119 -6.86 2.56 6.25
C VAL A 119 -6.71 4.08 6.35
N ALA A 120 -7.08 4.69 7.48
CA ALA A 120 -6.91 6.14 7.71
C ALA A 120 -5.44 6.59 7.62
N ARG A 121 -4.48 5.68 7.79
CA ARG A 121 -3.04 5.96 7.71
C ARG A 121 -2.47 5.79 6.29
N ALA A 122 -3.27 5.29 5.33
CA ALA A 122 -2.82 5.06 3.95
C ALA A 122 -2.30 6.33 3.24
N PRO A 123 -2.90 7.53 3.39
CA PRO A 123 -2.34 8.74 2.81
C PRO A 123 -0.93 9.07 3.32
N ALA A 124 -0.66 8.81 4.61
CA ALA A 124 0.67 9.00 5.18
C ALA A 124 1.68 8.00 4.58
N ALA A 125 1.30 6.73 4.44
CA ALA A 125 2.12 5.73 3.76
C ALA A 125 2.44 6.17 2.32
N LEU A 126 1.43 6.57 1.54
CA LEU A 126 1.60 7.04 0.16
C LEU A 126 2.59 8.21 0.08
N ALA A 127 2.44 9.21 0.95
CA ALA A 127 3.33 10.36 0.99
C ALA A 127 4.77 9.99 1.39
N LEU A 128 4.95 9.06 2.34
CA LEU A 128 6.27 8.61 2.79
C LEU A 128 6.99 7.81 1.71
N TYR A 129 6.31 6.88 1.03
CA TYR A 129 6.90 6.13 -0.08
C TYR A 129 7.20 7.03 -1.29
N ALA A 130 6.38 8.03 -1.59
CA ALA A 130 6.68 9.02 -2.63
C ALA A 130 7.95 9.85 -2.32
N ARG A 131 8.38 9.90 -1.06
CA ARG A 131 9.58 10.59 -0.57
C ARG A 131 10.71 9.63 -0.19
N TYR A 132 10.65 8.38 -0.63
CA TYR A 132 11.75 7.43 -0.46
C TYR A 132 13.07 8.03 -0.99
N PRO A 133 14.21 7.91 -0.28
CA PRO A 133 15.44 8.59 -0.67
C PRO A 133 15.94 8.16 -2.06
N LEU A 134 16.27 9.14 -2.91
CA LEU A 134 16.70 8.90 -4.30
C LEU A 134 18.17 8.50 -4.45
N ARG A 135 19.00 8.80 -3.45
CA ARG A 135 20.44 8.52 -3.45
C ARG A 135 20.79 7.76 -2.17
N PRO A 136 21.90 7.00 -2.16
CA PRO A 136 22.40 6.35 -0.96
C PRO A 136 22.51 7.34 0.21
N ASP A 137 21.58 7.22 1.15
CA ASP A 137 21.50 8.03 2.36
C ASP A 137 21.05 7.13 3.52
N PRO A 138 22.01 6.47 4.22
CA PRO A 138 21.69 5.57 5.32
C PRO A 138 20.86 6.25 6.42
N ARG A 139 21.17 7.52 6.74
CA ARG A 139 20.45 8.27 7.78
C ARG A 139 19.05 8.64 7.31
N GLY A 140 18.89 9.05 6.06
CA GLY A 140 17.58 9.32 5.45
C GLY A 140 16.71 8.08 5.36
N LEU A 141 17.31 6.95 5.03
CA LEU A 141 16.64 5.66 4.98
C LEU A 141 16.19 5.20 6.37
N ALA A 142 17.03 5.33 7.40
CA ALA A 142 16.65 5.04 8.79
C ALA A 142 15.48 5.94 9.26
N ARG A 143 15.52 7.26 8.97
CA ARG A 143 14.41 8.17 9.27
C ARG A 143 13.13 7.80 8.52
N TRP A 144 13.23 7.38 7.27
CA TRP A 144 12.10 6.92 6.48
C TRP A 144 11.50 5.64 7.09
N SER A 145 12.36 4.68 7.46
CA SER A 145 11.95 3.42 8.10
C SER A 145 11.21 3.68 9.41
N ALA A 146 11.74 4.54 10.29
CA ALA A 146 11.07 4.95 11.53
C ALA A 146 9.68 5.57 11.31
N ARG A 147 9.52 6.40 10.27
CA ARG A 147 8.22 7.02 9.95
C ARG A 147 7.21 6.02 9.40
N ILE A 148 7.65 5.08 8.57
CA ILE A 148 6.79 4.00 8.09
C ILE A 148 6.41 3.07 9.23
N ALA A 149 7.35 2.70 10.08
CA ALA A 149 7.07 1.88 11.26
C ALA A 149 6.01 2.51 12.17
N ALA A 150 6.07 3.82 12.40
CA ALA A 150 5.02 4.55 13.13
C ALA A 150 3.64 4.51 12.43
N VAL A 151 3.59 4.49 11.09
CA VAL A 151 2.35 4.30 10.34
C VAL A 151 1.75 2.91 10.58
N PHE A 152 2.59 1.88 10.70
CA PHE A 152 2.16 0.51 10.92
C PHE A 152 2.03 0.12 12.40
N ASP A 153 2.45 0.98 13.32
CA ASP A 153 2.59 0.68 14.75
C ASP A 153 3.57 -0.48 15.02
N GLU A 154 4.72 -0.45 14.34
CA GLU A 154 5.74 -1.49 14.36
C GLU A 154 7.12 -0.93 14.75
N ALA A 155 8.07 -1.83 14.99
CA ALA A 155 9.48 -1.46 15.10
C ALA A 155 10.06 -1.14 13.71
N PRO A 156 11.00 -0.18 13.61
CA PRO A 156 11.66 0.12 12.34
C PRO A 156 12.58 -1.00 11.88
N ASP A 157 12.60 -1.25 10.58
CA ASP A 157 13.52 -2.18 9.92
C ASP A 157 14.99 -1.78 10.09
N LEU A 158 15.24 -0.47 10.21
CA LEU A 158 16.57 0.13 10.27
C LEU A 158 16.69 1.06 11.47
N ARG A 159 17.82 0.98 12.18
CA ARG A 159 18.15 1.79 13.35
C ARG A 159 19.23 2.81 13.03
#